data_AF-K1T901-F1
#
_entry.id   AF-K1T901-F1
#
_cell.length_a   1.000
_cell.length_b   1.000
_cell.length_c   1.000
_cell.angle_alpha   90.00
_cell.angle_beta   90.00
_cell.angle_gamma   90.00
#
_symmetry.space_group_name_H-M   'P 1'
#
loop_
_entity.id
_entity.type
_entity.pdbx_description
1 polymer ?
#
loop_
_entity_poly.entity_id
_entity_poly.type
_entity_poly.pdbx_seq_one_letter_code
_entity_poly.pdbx_strand_id
1 'polypeptide(L)'
;DKDGKTTVIEGPSVRFTEIISACWKNLRIAGRIIANDGKTITAQGVCHDLESNVAYSTEVKRSILTSKGYTYSQDMQVVVGNAAVAIAQRNAICKVVPQVLIASVVKEVQAKALEHIKQTGVQSQWKSCVVCFQVYQVTDLMLLEYLGKKSAEEVTAEDIQKLAGVYNAIKEGTTTVEETFKKPKQQDAIAQQAQAAADDAKNKAQKAMNRSQGKTGAAAKK
;
A
#
# COMPACT_ATOMS: atom_id res chain seq x y z
N ASP A 1 3.61 2.97 4.16
CA ASP A 1 5.05 2.86 3.82
C ASP A 1 5.77 2.21 5.03
N LYS A 2 7.10 2.17 5.01
CA LYS A 2 7.90 1.64 6.14
C LYS A 2 7.73 2.43 7.44
N ASP A 3 7.04 3.58 7.41
CA ASP A 3 6.82 4.49 8.53
C ASP A 3 5.37 4.44 9.06
N GLY A 4 4.59 3.43 8.65
CA GLY A 4 3.23 3.22 9.16
C GLY A 4 2.19 4.22 8.65
N LYS A 5 2.55 5.07 7.67
CA LYS A 5 1.57 5.94 7.01
C LYS A 5 0.82 5.13 5.96
N THR A 6 -0.52 5.16 6.01
CA THR A 6 -1.38 4.62 4.95
C THR A 6 -1.03 5.32 3.65
N THR A 7 -0.22 4.67 2.81
CA THR A 7 0.15 5.21 1.51
C THR A 7 -1.12 5.21 0.69
N VAL A 8 -1.64 6.40 0.41
CA VAL A 8 -2.75 6.52 -0.51
C VAL A 8 -2.23 6.03 -1.86
N ILE A 9 -2.81 4.93 -2.34
CA ILE A 9 -2.44 4.35 -3.63
C ILE A 9 -3.12 5.21 -4.70
N GLU A 10 -2.45 6.32 -5.04
CA GLU A 10 -2.89 7.28 -6.02
C GLU A 10 -1.94 7.28 -7.24
N GLY A 11 -2.53 7.26 -8.43
CA GLY A 11 -1.82 7.23 -9.69
C GLY A 11 -2.50 6.32 -10.72
N PRO A 12 -2.10 6.42 -12.01
CA PRO A 12 -2.61 5.55 -13.04
C PRO A 12 -2.29 4.09 -12.69
N SER A 13 -3.28 3.20 -12.77
CA SER A 13 -3.06 1.77 -12.61
C SER A 13 -2.32 1.21 -13.84
N VAL A 14 -1.79 -0.01 -13.74
CA VAL A 14 -1.17 -0.68 -14.89
C VAL A 14 -2.19 -0.80 -16.02
N ARG A 15 -3.40 -1.29 -15.71
CA ARG A 15 -4.47 -1.46 -16.71
C ARG A 15 -4.94 -0.15 -17.33
N PHE A 16 -5.07 0.90 -16.53
CA PHE A 16 -5.39 2.22 -17.07
C PHE A 16 -4.30 2.72 -18.04
N THR A 17 -3.03 2.45 -17.73
CA THR A 17 -1.90 2.85 -18.59
C THR A 17 -1.82 2.02 -19.87
N GLU A 18 -2.19 0.73 -19.83
CA GLU A 18 -2.37 -0.10 -21.03
C GLU A 18 -3.42 0.51 -21.97
N ILE A 19 -4.56 0.96 -21.44
CA ILE A 19 -5.62 1.63 -22.23
C ILE A 19 -5.07 2.92 -22.85
N ILE A 20 -4.37 3.76 -22.08
CA ILE A 20 -3.73 4.96 -22.61
C ILE A 20 -2.79 4.60 -23.76
N SER A 21 -1.96 3.57 -23.61
CA SER A 21 -1.01 3.18 -24.64
C SER A 21 -1.68 2.71 -25.94
N ALA A 22 -2.81 2.01 -25.83
CA ALA A 22 -3.62 1.59 -26.97
C ALA A 22 -4.25 2.81 -27.69
N CYS A 23 -4.64 3.84 -26.93
CA CYS A 23 -5.23 5.07 -27.48
C CYS A 23 -4.19 6.05 -28.04
N TRP A 24 -2.99 6.12 -27.46
CA TRP A 24 -1.92 7.05 -27.85
C TRP A 24 -1.39 6.75 -29.26
N LYS A 25 -1.39 5.46 -29.65
CA LYS A 25 -0.85 4.95 -30.92
C LYS A 25 0.67 5.20 -31.02
N ASN A 26 1.30 4.64 -32.05
CA ASN A 26 2.74 4.83 -32.34
C ASN A 26 3.74 4.48 -31.22
N LEU A 27 3.33 3.75 -30.19
CA LEU A 27 4.24 3.32 -29.11
C LEU A 27 4.84 1.94 -29.40
N ARG A 28 6.15 1.80 -29.19
CA ARG A 28 6.82 0.50 -28.94
C ARG A 28 7.06 0.34 -27.46
N ILE A 29 6.44 -0.68 -26.88
CA ILE A 29 6.51 -0.96 -25.45
C ILE A 29 7.11 -2.34 -25.24
N ALA A 30 8.07 -2.45 -24.33
CA ALA A 30 8.67 -3.71 -23.93
C ALA A 30 8.87 -3.75 -22.41
N GLY A 31 8.78 -4.96 -21.86
CA GLY A 31 9.01 -5.23 -20.46
C GLY A 31 9.85 -6.49 -20.32
N ARG A 32 10.88 -6.47 -19.47
CA ARG A 32 11.78 -7.62 -19.28
C ARG A 32 12.42 -7.62 -17.91
N ILE A 33 12.75 -8.80 -17.40
CA ILE A 33 13.66 -8.94 -16.27
C ILE A 33 15.09 -8.78 -16.79
N ILE A 34 15.87 -7.91 -16.14
CA ILE A 34 17.26 -7.64 -16.52
C ILE A 34 18.27 -8.17 -15.48
N ALA A 35 17.84 -8.44 -14.25
CA ALA A 35 18.69 -9.03 -13.22
C ALA A 35 17.87 -9.76 -12.13
N ASN A 36 18.45 -10.81 -11.56
CA ASN A 36 18.02 -11.46 -10.32
C ASN A 36 19.28 -11.79 -9.50
N ASP A 37 19.43 -11.16 -8.33
CA ASP A 37 20.60 -11.35 -7.44
C ASP A 37 20.31 -12.34 -6.29
N GLY A 38 19.21 -13.10 -6.36
CA GLY A 38 18.77 -14.04 -5.34
C GLY A 38 18.09 -13.39 -4.13
N LYS A 39 18.14 -12.06 -4.03
CA LYS A 39 17.44 -11.26 -3.00
C LYS A 39 16.42 -10.31 -3.60
N THR A 40 16.67 -9.85 -4.82
CA THR A 40 15.87 -8.89 -5.54
C THR A 40 15.83 -9.22 -7.03
N ILE A 41 14.70 -8.87 -7.65
CA ILE A 41 14.52 -8.89 -9.10
C ILE A 41 14.50 -7.46 -9.60
N THR A 42 15.23 -7.19 -10.69
CA THR A 42 15.22 -5.91 -11.39
C THR A 42 14.51 -6.09 -12.74
N ALA A 43 13.42 -5.36 -12.92
CA ALA A 43 12.64 -5.32 -14.15
C ALA A 43 12.84 -3.98 -14.86
N GLN A 44 12.89 -4.02 -16.18
CA GLN A 44 13.00 -2.84 -17.04
C GLN A 44 11.76 -2.74 -17.92
N GLY A 45 11.16 -1.55 -17.92
CA GLY A 45 10.15 -1.13 -18.88
C GLY A 45 10.77 -0.16 -19.87
N VAL A 46 10.44 -0.33 -21.15
CA VAL A 46 10.83 0.56 -22.23
C VAL A 46 9.57 1.02 -22.94
N CYS A 47 9.47 2.32 -23.19
CA CYS A 47 8.44 2.91 -24.03
C CYS A 47 9.11 3.89 -25.00
N HIS A 48 8.83 3.74 -26.28
CA HIS A 48 9.32 4.60 -27.36
C HIS A 48 8.14 5.05 -28.19
N ASP A 49 7.87 6.34 -28.19
CA ASP A 49 6.96 6.97 -29.14
C ASP A 49 7.68 7.16 -30.47
N LEU A 50 7.21 6.47 -31.50
CA LEU A 50 7.79 6.49 -32.84
C LEU A 50 7.49 7.79 -33.60
N GLU A 51 6.47 8.54 -33.18
CA GLU A 51 6.07 9.79 -33.83
C GLU A 51 6.93 10.96 -33.35
N SER A 52 7.04 11.15 -32.03
CA SER A 52 7.90 12.18 -31.44
C SER A 52 9.37 11.75 -31.28
N ASN A 53 9.66 10.46 -31.51
CA ASN A 53 10.94 9.81 -31.25
C ASN A 53 11.42 9.87 -29.78
N VAL A 54 10.52 10.19 -28.84
CA VAL A 54 10.83 10.19 -27.41
C VAL A 54 10.86 8.76 -26.89
N ALA A 55 11.95 8.38 -26.21
CA ALA A 55 12.09 7.08 -25.61
C ALA A 55 12.55 7.16 -24.15
N TYR A 56 11.91 6.38 -23.29
CA TYR A 56 12.31 6.20 -21.90
C TYR A 56 12.50 4.73 -21.57
N SER A 57 13.55 4.46 -20.80
CA SER A 57 13.73 3.21 -20.09
C SER A 57 13.65 3.48 -18.59
N THR A 58 12.87 2.67 -17.88
CA THR A 58 12.71 2.78 -16.43
C THR A 58 12.89 1.43 -15.78
N GLU A 59 13.58 1.42 -14.66
CA GLU A 59 13.88 0.20 -13.91
C GLU A 59 13.15 0.20 -12.57
N VAL A 60 12.68 -0.97 -12.17
CA VAL A 60 12.01 -1.23 -10.90
C VAL A 60 12.69 -2.41 -10.25
N LYS A 61 13.14 -2.20 -9.01
CA LYS A 61 13.76 -3.24 -8.19
C LYS A 61 12.77 -3.69 -7.11
N ARG A 62 12.48 -4.99 -7.03
CA ARG A 62 11.58 -5.58 -6.04
C ARG A 62 12.31 -6.65 -5.23
N SER A 63 12.06 -6.67 -3.91
CA SER A 63 12.55 -7.73 -3.03
C SER A 63 11.83 -9.03 -3.35
N ILE A 64 12.57 -10.14 -3.33
CA ILE A 64 12.03 -11.50 -3.35
C ILE A 64 12.30 -12.22 -2.03
N LEU A 65 12.51 -11.47 -0.95
CA LEU A 65 12.67 -12.01 0.39
C LEU A 65 11.35 -11.98 1.15
N THR A 66 11.07 -13.08 1.84
CA THR A 66 10.03 -13.16 2.88
C THR A 66 10.36 -12.22 4.03
N SER A 67 9.37 -11.96 4.90
CA SER A 67 9.56 -11.21 6.16
C SER A 67 10.60 -11.82 7.10
N LYS A 68 10.93 -13.11 6.92
CA LYS A 68 11.94 -13.84 7.69
C LYS A 68 13.33 -13.83 7.03
N GLY A 69 13.48 -13.16 5.88
CA GLY A 69 14.75 -13.04 5.16
C GLY A 69 15.07 -14.19 4.20
N TYR A 70 14.22 -15.21 4.11
CA TYR A 70 14.36 -16.29 3.12
C TYR A 70 13.87 -15.86 1.74
N THR A 71 14.52 -16.34 0.67
CA THR A 71 14.06 -16.13 -0.70
C THR A 71 12.72 -16.84 -0.94
N TYR A 72 11.84 -16.20 -1.71
CA TYR A 72 10.56 -16.78 -2.14
C TYR A 72 10.74 -18.05 -2.98
N SER A 73 9.70 -18.88 -3.02
CA SER A 73 9.63 -20.03 -3.93
C SER A 73 9.75 -19.59 -5.40
N GLN A 74 10.12 -20.50 -6.29
CA GLN A 74 10.25 -20.19 -7.72
C GLN A 74 8.96 -19.62 -8.31
N ASP A 75 7.81 -20.21 -8.01
CA ASP A 75 6.51 -19.72 -8.48
C ASP A 75 6.22 -18.30 -8.00
N MET A 76 6.51 -18.02 -6.73
CA MET A 76 6.31 -16.69 -6.16
C MET A 76 7.30 -15.68 -6.75
N GLN A 77 8.54 -16.08 -7.07
CA GLN A 77 9.48 -15.22 -7.79
C GLN A 77 8.97 -14.85 -9.19
N VAL A 78 8.31 -15.77 -9.91
CA VAL A 78 7.68 -15.49 -11.21
C VAL A 78 6.54 -14.47 -11.06
N VAL A 79 5.68 -14.65 -10.06
CA VAL A 79 4.57 -13.70 -9.78
C VAL A 79 5.11 -12.31 -9.47
N VAL A 80 6.11 -12.21 -8.57
CA VAL A 80 6.74 -10.93 -8.21
C VAL A 80 7.47 -10.31 -9.41
N GLY A 81 8.14 -11.12 -10.23
CA GLY A 81 8.80 -10.68 -11.45
C GLY A 81 7.82 -10.07 -12.45
N ASN A 82 6.69 -10.74 -12.70
CA ASN A 82 5.65 -10.24 -13.60
C ASN A 82 5.05 -8.91 -13.09
N ALA A 83 4.81 -8.79 -11.79
CA ALA A 83 4.36 -7.54 -11.18
C ALA A 83 5.41 -6.43 -11.34
N ALA A 84 6.70 -6.73 -11.16
CA ALA A 84 7.78 -5.77 -11.36
C ALA A 84 7.86 -5.26 -12.81
N VAL A 85 7.68 -6.15 -13.80
CA VAL A 85 7.63 -5.80 -15.23
C VAL A 85 6.45 -4.88 -15.52
N ALA A 86 5.26 -5.22 -15.04
CA ALA A 86 4.06 -4.42 -15.22
C ALA A 86 4.23 -2.98 -14.67
N ILE A 87 4.82 -2.85 -13.48
CA ILE A 87 5.10 -1.53 -12.88
C ILE A 87 6.14 -0.77 -13.70
N ALA A 88 7.20 -1.44 -14.15
CA ALA A 88 8.25 -0.80 -14.94
C ALA A 88 7.70 -0.30 -16.29
N GLN A 89 6.86 -1.11 -16.97
CA GLN A 89 6.20 -0.70 -18.21
C GLN A 89 5.28 0.51 -17.98
N ARG A 90 4.45 0.47 -16.93
CA ARG A 90 3.60 1.60 -16.54
C ARG A 90 4.41 2.88 -16.36
N ASN A 91 5.52 2.81 -15.63
CA ASN A 91 6.40 3.95 -15.39
C ASN A 91 7.00 4.51 -16.68
N ALA A 92 7.41 3.64 -17.60
CA ALA A 92 7.95 4.06 -18.89
C ALA A 92 6.87 4.76 -19.74
N ILE A 93 5.66 4.22 -19.81
CA ILE A 93 4.55 4.83 -20.55
C ILE A 93 4.18 6.20 -19.96
N CYS A 94 4.05 6.32 -18.64
CA CYS A 94 3.75 7.60 -17.99
C CYS A 94 4.88 8.65 -18.11
N LYS A 95 6.09 8.25 -18.51
CA LYS A 95 7.16 9.20 -18.87
C LYS A 95 7.08 9.67 -20.33
N VAL A 96 6.67 8.79 -21.24
CA VAL A 96 6.50 9.13 -22.66
C VAL A 96 5.25 9.97 -22.87
N VAL A 97 4.12 9.56 -22.28
CA VAL A 97 2.84 10.25 -22.40
C VAL A 97 2.79 11.45 -21.44
N PRO A 98 2.53 12.68 -21.91
CA PRO A 98 2.51 13.87 -21.05
C PRO A 98 1.54 13.74 -19.88
N GLN A 99 2.04 13.95 -18.66
CA GLN A 99 1.27 13.77 -17.42
C GLN A 99 0.04 14.67 -17.33
N VAL A 100 0.04 15.83 -17.99
CA VAL A 100 -1.13 16.73 -18.05
C VAL A 100 -2.34 16.06 -18.69
N LEU A 101 -2.13 15.24 -19.73
CA LEU A 101 -3.18 14.51 -20.43
C LEU A 101 -3.65 13.31 -19.61
N ILE A 102 -2.71 12.62 -18.95
CA ILE A 102 -3.06 11.51 -18.04
C ILE A 102 -3.91 12.03 -16.89
N ALA A 103 -3.50 13.14 -16.26
CA ALA A 103 -4.18 13.73 -15.11
C ALA A 103 -5.60 14.22 -15.45
N SER A 104 -5.81 14.82 -16.63
CA SER A 104 -7.15 15.24 -17.07
C SER A 104 -8.08 14.05 -17.23
N VAL A 105 -7.63 12.97 -17.88
CA VAL A 105 -8.43 11.75 -18.07
C VAL A 105 -8.72 11.07 -16.73
N VAL A 106 -7.73 10.97 -15.83
CA VAL A 106 -7.95 10.39 -14.49
C VAL A 106 -9.03 11.15 -13.73
N LYS A 107 -9.00 12.49 -13.76
CA LYS A 107 -10.01 13.32 -13.10
C LYS A 107 -11.42 13.07 -13.65
N GLU A 108 -11.57 12.96 -14.97
CA GLU A 108 -12.87 12.68 -15.59
C GLU A 108 -13.39 11.27 -15.25
N VAL A 109 -12.51 10.27 -15.28
CA VAL A 109 -12.87 8.89 -14.92
C VAL A 109 -13.30 8.81 -13.45
N GLN A 110 -12.59 9.48 -12.56
CA GLN A 110 -12.96 9.56 -11.14
C GLN A 110 -14.29 10.29 -10.94
N ALA A 111 -14.54 11.40 -11.62
CA ALA A 111 -15.81 12.11 -11.52
C ALA A 111 -16.99 11.24 -11.97
N LYS A 112 -16.85 10.53 -13.11
CA LYS A 112 -17.87 9.59 -13.61
C LYS A 112 -18.08 8.40 -12.67
N ALA A 113 -17.01 7.88 -12.07
CA ALA A 113 -17.12 6.81 -11.08
C ALA A 113 -17.90 7.27 -9.84
N LEU A 114 -17.61 8.45 -9.30
CA LEU A 114 -18.37 9.03 -8.19
C LEU A 114 -19.85 9.24 -8.55
N GLU A 115 -20.12 9.77 -9.74
CA GLU A 115 -21.49 9.97 -10.21
C GLU A 115 -22.25 8.64 -10.28
N HIS A 116 -21.65 7.60 -10.87
CA HIS A 116 -22.25 6.28 -10.96
C HIS A 116 -22.53 5.66 -9.57
N ILE A 117 -21.60 5.82 -8.62
CA ILE A 117 -21.79 5.34 -7.24
C ILE A 117 -22.97 6.07 -6.58
N LYS A 118 -23.06 7.40 -6.75
CA LYS A 118 -24.15 8.22 -6.18
C LYS A 118 -25.51 7.85 -6.79
N GLN A 119 -25.58 7.62 -8.11
CA GLN A 119 -26.80 7.20 -8.81
C GLN A 119 -27.27 5.80 -8.40
N THR A 120 -26.34 4.85 -8.26
CA THR A 120 -26.67 3.46 -7.89
C THR A 120 -26.98 3.30 -6.40
N GLY A 121 -26.48 4.24 -5.58
CA GLY A 121 -26.63 4.25 -4.13
C GLY A 121 -25.41 3.68 -3.41
N VAL A 122 -24.89 4.47 -2.47
CA VAL A 122 -23.65 4.18 -1.72
C VAL A 122 -23.73 2.85 -0.97
N GLN A 123 -24.87 2.55 -0.32
CA GLN A 123 -25.03 1.30 0.45
C GLN A 123 -25.03 0.05 -0.43
N SER A 124 -25.60 0.14 -1.64
CA SER A 124 -25.56 -0.97 -2.60
C SER A 124 -24.14 -1.22 -3.10
N GLN A 125 -23.46 -0.13 -3.49
CA GLN A 125 -22.08 -0.17 -3.95
C GLN A 125 -21.10 -0.62 -2.87
N TRP A 126 -21.34 -0.27 -1.60
CA TRP A 126 -20.57 -0.77 -0.47
C TRP A 126 -20.65 -2.30 -0.37
N LYS A 127 -21.85 -2.89 -0.47
CA LYS A 127 -22.02 -4.35 -0.44
C LYS A 127 -21.26 -5.01 -1.60
N SER A 128 -21.37 -4.48 -2.81
CA SER A 128 -20.61 -4.97 -3.96
C SER A 128 -19.10 -4.87 -3.73
N CYS A 129 -18.63 -3.75 -3.17
CA CYS A 129 -17.22 -3.56 -2.81
C CYS A 129 -16.76 -4.62 -1.81
N VAL A 130 -17.51 -4.87 -0.74
CA VAL A 130 -17.18 -5.92 0.26
C VAL A 130 -17.06 -7.28 -0.40
N VAL A 131 -17.97 -7.65 -1.30
CA VAL A 131 -17.92 -8.92 -2.05
C VAL A 131 -16.65 -9.04 -2.87
N CYS A 132 -16.20 -7.97 -3.54
CA CYS A 132 -14.94 -7.99 -4.27
C CYS A 132 -13.73 -8.31 -3.36
N PHE A 133 -13.74 -7.84 -2.13
CA PHE A 133 -12.65 -8.05 -1.18
C PHE A 133 -12.67 -9.42 -0.48
N GLN A 134 -13.80 -10.13 -0.50
CA GLN A 134 -13.92 -11.45 0.13
C GLN A 134 -12.98 -12.50 -0.46
N VAL A 135 -12.70 -12.45 -1.77
CA VAL A 135 -11.74 -13.38 -2.41
C VAL A 135 -10.32 -13.25 -1.85
N TYR A 136 -10.02 -12.08 -1.25
CA TYR A 136 -8.75 -11.77 -0.59
C TYR A 136 -8.80 -11.97 0.92
N GLN A 137 -9.87 -12.56 1.46
CA GLN A 137 -10.10 -12.78 2.88
C GLN A 137 -10.07 -11.47 3.71
N VAL A 138 -10.43 -10.35 3.08
CA VAL A 138 -10.56 -9.05 3.75
C VAL A 138 -12.00 -8.89 4.20
N THR A 139 -12.20 -8.67 5.50
CA THR A 139 -13.54 -8.50 6.09
C THR A 139 -14.03 -7.05 5.97
N ASP A 140 -15.34 -6.86 6.11
CA ASP A 140 -15.98 -5.55 6.20
C ASP A 140 -15.36 -4.67 7.31
N LEU A 141 -15.08 -5.25 8.47
CA LEU A 141 -14.42 -4.57 9.58
C LEU A 141 -13.03 -4.06 9.20
N MET A 142 -12.24 -4.83 8.44
CA MET A 142 -10.92 -4.39 7.98
C MET A 142 -11.01 -3.22 6.99
N LEU A 143 -12.04 -3.23 6.12
CA LEU A 143 -12.30 -2.13 5.19
C LEU A 143 -12.73 -0.85 5.93
N LEU A 144 -13.62 -0.97 6.90
CA LEU A 144 -14.07 0.15 7.74
C LEU A 144 -12.91 0.73 8.57
N GLU A 145 -12.06 -0.14 9.15
CA GLU A 145 -10.86 0.28 9.88
C GLU A 145 -9.88 1.02 8.98
N TYR A 146 -9.64 0.53 7.76
CA TYR A 146 -8.79 1.19 6.77
C TYR A 146 -9.32 2.59 6.37
N LEU A 147 -10.64 2.74 6.31
CA LEU A 147 -11.31 4.01 6.03
C LEU A 147 -11.42 4.93 7.25
N GLY A 148 -11.16 4.43 8.47
CA GLY A 148 -11.37 5.16 9.71
C GLY A 148 -12.85 5.40 10.03
N LYS A 149 -13.73 4.48 9.63
CA LYS A 149 -15.19 4.55 9.80
C LYS A 149 -15.66 3.52 10.82
N LYS A 150 -16.73 3.82 11.55
CA LYS A 150 -17.27 2.91 12.59
C LYS A 150 -18.31 1.96 12.05
N SER A 151 -19.02 2.35 11.01
CA SER A 151 -20.11 1.56 10.44
C SER A 151 -20.29 1.81 8.94
N ALA A 152 -21.03 0.93 8.28
CA ALA A 152 -21.31 1.01 6.85
C ALA A 152 -22.12 2.26 6.47
N GLU A 153 -22.90 2.81 7.40
CA GLU A 153 -23.70 4.02 7.22
C GLU A 153 -22.84 5.28 7.07
N GLU A 154 -21.63 5.30 7.63
CA GLU A 154 -20.69 6.43 7.55
C GLU A 154 -19.83 6.42 6.27
N VAL A 155 -19.95 5.37 5.45
CA VAL A 155 -19.21 5.20 4.20
C VAL A 155 -19.75 6.16 3.15
N THR A 156 -18.85 6.86 2.47
CA THR A 156 -19.16 7.80 1.39
C THR A 156 -18.87 7.21 0.01
N ALA A 157 -19.32 7.87 -1.06
CA ALA A 157 -18.97 7.45 -2.43
C ALA A 157 -17.46 7.54 -2.68
N GLU A 158 -16.82 8.55 -2.10
CA GLU A 158 -15.39 8.81 -2.17
C GLU A 158 -14.59 7.69 -1.45
N ASP A 159 -15.11 7.17 -0.33
CA ASP A 159 -14.53 6.02 0.37
C ASP A 159 -14.56 4.74 -0.50
N ILE A 160 -15.67 4.48 -1.18
CA ILE A 160 -15.81 3.34 -2.10
C ILE A 160 -14.83 3.48 -3.28
N GLN A 161 -14.72 4.67 -3.85
CA GLN A 161 -13.76 4.93 -4.92
C GLN A 161 -12.32 4.71 -4.45
N LYS A 162 -11.97 5.16 -3.24
CA LYS A 162 -10.66 4.90 -2.64
C LYS A 162 -10.39 3.40 -2.51
N LEU A 163 -11.37 2.62 -2.05
CA LEU A 163 -11.25 1.17 -1.97
C LEU A 163 -11.13 0.50 -3.34
N ALA A 164 -11.78 1.01 -4.38
CA ALA A 164 -11.59 0.51 -5.75
C ALA A 164 -10.14 0.67 -6.23
N GLY A 165 -9.49 1.78 -5.89
CA GLY A 165 -8.06 1.98 -6.14
C GLY A 165 -7.19 0.94 -5.42
N VAL A 166 -7.48 0.68 -4.14
CA VAL A 166 -6.81 -0.35 -3.34
C VAL A 166 -7.00 -1.74 -3.93
N TYR A 167 -8.22 -2.09 -4.32
CA TYR A 167 -8.56 -3.36 -4.93
C TYR A 167 -7.72 -3.61 -6.19
N ASN A 168 -7.66 -2.63 -7.09
CA ASN A 168 -6.87 -2.72 -8.31
C ASN A 168 -5.39 -2.88 -8.01
N ALA A 169 -4.87 -2.17 -7.01
CA ALA A 169 -3.47 -2.26 -6.62
C ALA A 169 -3.09 -3.65 -6.13
N ILE A 170 -3.96 -4.30 -5.35
CA ILE A 170 -3.79 -5.68 -4.87
C ILE A 170 -3.90 -6.67 -6.04
N LYS A 171 -4.92 -6.50 -6.89
CA LYS A 171 -5.14 -7.35 -8.07
C LYS A 171 -3.97 -7.30 -9.06
N GLU A 172 -3.37 -6.13 -9.23
CA GLU A 172 -2.19 -5.92 -10.09
C GLU A 172 -0.87 -6.33 -9.42
N GLY A 173 -0.90 -6.73 -8.13
CA GLY A 173 0.30 -7.14 -7.38
C GLY A 173 1.24 -5.99 -7.05
N THR A 174 0.77 -4.75 -7.13
CA THR A 174 1.57 -3.55 -6.80
C THR A 174 1.71 -3.35 -5.29
N THR A 175 0.73 -3.84 -4.53
CA THR A 175 0.68 -3.94 -3.07
C THR A 175 0.10 -5.31 -2.66
N THR A 176 0.23 -5.68 -1.40
CA THR A 176 -0.39 -6.90 -0.84
C THR A 176 -1.50 -6.58 0.16
N VAL A 177 -2.34 -7.58 0.45
CA VAL A 177 -3.37 -7.49 1.50
C VAL A 177 -2.72 -7.26 2.86
N GLU A 178 -1.61 -7.95 3.15
CA GLU A 178 -0.82 -7.72 4.37
C GLU A 178 -0.39 -6.27 4.50
N GLU A 179 0.26 -5.71 3.47
CA GLU A 179 0.80 -4.35 3.51
C GLU A 179 -0.29 -3.29 3.59
N THR A 180 -1.49 -3.58 3.06
CA THR A 180 -2.56 -2.59 2.94
C THR A 180 -3.51 -2.59 4.13
N PHE A 181 -3.88 -3.77 4.64
CA PHE A 181 -4.91 -3.91 5.67
C PHE A 181 -4.40 -4.44 7.02
N LYS A 182 -3.24 -5.11 7.08
CA LYS A 182 -2.70 -5.52 8.37
C LYS A 182 -1.87 -4.36 8.92
N LYS A 183 -2.28 -3.81 10.06
CA LYS A 183 -1.40 -2.94 10.86
C LYS A 183 -0.05 -3.64 11.03
N PRO A 184 1.09 -2.94 10.88
CA PRO A 184 2.35 -3.49 11.33
C PRO A 184 2.17 -3.79 12.82
N LYS A 185 2.02 -5.07 13.19
CA LYS A 185 1.99 -5.52 14.60
C LYS A 185 3.20 -5.00 15.39
N GLN A 186 4.24 -4.55 14.69
CA GLN A 186 5.39 -3.85 15.24
C GLN A 186 5.00 -2.55 15.96
N GLN A 187 4.08 -1.72 15.44
CA GLN A 187 3.77 -0.43 16.08
C GLN A 187 3.04 -0.62 17.42
N ASP A 188 2.04 -1.51 17.46
CA ASP A 188 1.28 -1.78 18.68
C ASP A 188 2.12 -2.54 19.72
N ALA A 189 2.97 -3.49 19.27
CA ALA A 189 3.89 -4.18 20.17
C ALA A 189 4.99 -3.26 20.71
N ILE A 190 5.51 -2.34 19.90
CA ILE A 190 6.51 -1.33 20.33
C ILE A 190 5.86 -0.31 21.25
N ALA A 191 4.62 0.13 20.98
CA ALA A 191 3.88 1.03 21.86
C ALA A 191 3.53 0.36 23.20
N GLN A 192 3.11 -0.90 23.18
CA GLN A 192 2.82 -1.67 24.40
C GLN A 192 4.09 -1.96 25.21
N GLN A 193 5.22 -2.27 24.56
CA GLN A 193 6.51 -2.44 25.25
C GLN A 193 7.04 -1.12 25.81
N ALA A 194 6.88 -0.01 25.10
CA ALA A 194 7.26 1.32 25.59
C ALA A 194 6.40 1.73 26.79
N GLN A 195 5.08 1.44 26.75
CA GLN A 195 4.17 1.70 27.87
C GLN A 195 4.53 0.83 29.09
N ALA A 196 4.76 -0.47 28.89
CA ALA A 196 5.16 -1.39 29.97
C ALA A 196 6.52 -1.02 30.58
N ALA A 197 7.47 -0.56 29.78
CA ALA A 197 8.76 -0.07 30.26
C ALA A 197 8.64 1.24 31.06
N ALA A 198 7.75 2.15 30.64
CA ALA A 198 7.46 3.38 31.37
C ALA A 198 6.78 3.12 32.71
N ASP A 199 5.87 2.14 32.78
CA ASP A 199 5.18 1.75 34.00
C ASP A 199 6.11 1.00 34.99
N ASP A 200 7.02 0.16 34.50
CA ASP A 200 8.06 -0.48 35.33
C ASP A 200 9.05 0.55 35.90
N ALA A 201 9.45 1.54 35.09
CA ALA A 201 10.32 2.62 35.54
C ALA A 201 9.68 3.48 36.64
N LYS A 202 8.39 3.82 36.50
CA LYS A 202 7.63 4.54 37.54
C LYS A 202 7.52 3.72 38.83
N ASN A 203 7.21 2.42 38.73
CA ASN A 203 7.10 1.54 39.90
C ASN A 203 8.44 1.35 40.63
N LYS A 204 9.57 1.27 39.91
CA LYS A 204 10.90 1.23 40.52
C LYS A 204 11.27 2.54 41.19
N ALA A 205 10.97 3.68 40.57
CA ALA A 205 11.20 5.00 41.16
C ALA A 205 10.38 5.18 42.46
N GLN A 206 9.12 4.74 42.47
CA GLN A 206 8.25 4.85 43.64
C GLN A 206 8.68 3.92 44.79
N LYS A 207 9.16 2.70 44.48
CA LYS A 207 9.77 1.79 45.48
C LYS A 207 11.08 2.34 46.04
N ALA A 208 11.89 3.02 45.23
CA ALA A 208 13.12 3.67 45.68
C ALA A 208 12.83 4.87 46.62
N MET A 209 11.81 5.68 46.29
CA MET A 209 11.35 6.78 47.15
C MET A 209 10.83 6.26 48.51
N ASN A 210 10.01 5.20 48.51
CA ASN A 210 9.50 4.61 49.76
C ASN A 210 10.62 3.99 50.64
N ARG A 211 11.67 3.43 50.03
CA ARG A 211 12.85 2.95 50.77
C ARG A 211 13.70 4.07 51.36
N SER A 212 13.71 5.24 50.74
CA SER A 212 14.44 6.42 51.25
C SER A 212 13.73 7.07 52.44
N GLN A 213 12.38 7.03 52.48
CA GLN A 213 11.59 7.58 53.59
C GLN A 213 11.51 6.67 54.82
N GLY A 214 11.79 5.36 54.67
CA GLY A 214 11.81 4.41 55.80
C GLY A 214 13.09 4.41 56.64
N LYS A 215 14.16 5.11 56.23
CA LYS A 215 15.47 5.08 56.91
C LYS A 215 15.74 6.22 57.90
N THR A 216 14.82 7.17 58.07
CA THR A 216 14.98 8.29 59.04
C THR A 216 14.35 8.01 60.42
N GLY A 217 13.93 6.78 60.72
CA GLY A 217 13.17 6.46 61.93
C GLY A 217 13.72 5.32 62.79
N ALA A 218 15.04 5.14 62.95
CA ALA A 218 15.58 4.24 63.99
C ALA A 218 17.08 4.50 64.27
N ALA A 219 17.41 5.63 64.89
CA ALA A 219 18.67 5.80 65.60
C ALA A 219 18.46 6.76 66.78
N ALA A 220 17.91 6.25 67.89
CA ALA A 220 17.92 6.93 69.17
C ALA A 220 18.17 5.93 70.31
N LYS A 221 19.25 6.20 71.05
CA LYS A 221 19.63 5.71 72.39
C LYS A 221 20.14 4.27 72.52
N LYS A 222 21.47 4.13 72.64
CA LYS A 222 22.15 4.05 73.94
C LYS A 222 23.59 4.52 73.81
#